data_AF-A0A935DB36-F1
#
_entry.id   AF-A0A935DB36-F1
#
_cell.length_a   1.000
_cell.length_b   1.000
_cell.length_c   1.000
_cell.angle_alpha   90.00
_cell.angle_beta   90.00
_cell.angle_gamma   90.00
#
_symmetry.space_group_name_H-M   'P 1'
#
loop_
_entity.id
_entity.type
_entity.pdbx_description
1 polymer ?
#
loop_
_entity_poly.entity_id
_entity_poly.type
_entity_poly.pdbx_seq_one_letter_code
_entity_poly.pdbx_strand_id
1 'polypeptide(L)'
;MTRRGVTLVELLLVLCLLGIVGVTVTAMVLGASRVAARATAHLAAERTAVVSASFLRHALAEGAWSDVTVAVDSIGVARPVGEAALCAAGGTHLWLRRSSWFGDRAPDPTRDHLRLWPDSGTVSADEAITDVTGDVCPDGAPAWRLGRAATTAVGGWVRVLEPTTVRRYRVGSSEWLGLSDGSAPVQPFAGPLLVGASRFARIGGALQVDLVMPAGTRGLSLPLGTGP
;
A
#
# COMPACT_ATOMS: atom_id res chain seq x y z
N MET A 1 55.83 -51.22 28.09
CA MET A 1 55.02 -50.28 27.30
C MET A 1 55.32 -50.47 25.82
N THR A 2 54.54 -51.31 25.15
CA THR A 2 54.65 -51.54 23.70
C THR A 2 54.02 -50.37 22.96
N ARG A 3 54.84 -49.47 22.41
CA ARG A 3 54.38 -48.44 21.47
C ARG A 3 54.04 -49.13 20.14
N ARG A 4 52.76 -49.30 19.83
CA ARG A 4 52.32 -49.63 18.46
C ARG A 4 52.25 -48.32 17.68
N GLY A 5 53.11 -48.18 16.66
CA GLY A 5 53.05 -47.04 15.74
C GLY A 5 51.87 -47.18 14.78
N VAL A 6 51.21 -46.06 14.46
CA VAL A 6 50.18 -45.99 13.42
C VAL A 6 50.85 -46.32 12.09
N THR A 7 50.30 -47.30 11.36
CA THR A 7 50.82 -47.65 10.04
C THR A 7 50.38 -46.59 9.03
N LEU A 8 51.20 -46.35 7.99
CA LEU A 8 50.86 -45.39 6.93
C LEU A 8 49.51 -45.72 6.25
N VAL A 9 49.17 -47.00 6.14
CA VAL A 9 47.88 -47.48 5.60
C VAL A 9 46.72 -47.05 6.50
N GLU A 10 46.86 -47.17 7.82
CA GLU A 10 45.84 -46.75 8.78
C GLU A 10 45.60 -45.24 8.74
N LEU A 11 46.67 -44.44 8.62
CA LEU A 11 46.56 -42.99 8.45
C LEU A 11 45.84 -42.62 7.15
N LEU A 12 46.17 -43.27 6.03
CA LEU A 12 45.50 -43.04 4.75
C LEU A 12 44.01 -43.40 4.81
N LEU A 13 43.65 -44.51 5.47
CA LEU A 13 42.25 -44.89 5.66
C LEU A 13 41.49 -43.86 6.48
N VAL A 14 42.08 -43.36 7.58
CA VAL A 14 41.47 -42.30 8.40
C VAL A 14 41.27 -41.01 7.60
N LEU A 15 42.28 -40.60 6.81
CA LEU A 15 42.18 -39.40 5.97
C LEU A 15 41.12 -39.54 4.87
N CYS A 16 41.04 -40.71 4.22
CA CYS A 16 40.00 -40.99 3.24
C CYS A 16 38.60 -40.95 3.85
N LEU A 17 38.40 -41.57 5.03
CA LEU A 17 37.13 -41.53 5.74
C LEU A 17 36.76 -40.11 6.16
N LEU A 18 37.72 -39.35 6.68
CA LEU A 18 37.51 -37.95 7.05
C LEU A 18 37.13 -37.09 5.83
N GLY A 19 37.76 -37.34 4.68
CA GLY A 19 37.43 -36.67 3.41
C GLY A 19 36.00 -36.97 2.96
N ILE A 20 35.58 -38.23 2.99
CA ILE A 20 34.21 -38.65 2.64
C ILE A 20 33.20 -37.98 3.58
N VAL A 21 33.43 -38.02 4.89
CA VAL A 21 32.56 -37.38 5.89
C VAL A 21 32.53 -35.85 5.70
N GLY A 22 33.67 -35.23 5.40
CA GLY A 22 33.74 -33.80 5.14
C GLY A 22 32.90 -33.38 3.92
N VAL A 23 32.96 -34.16 2.83
CA VAL A 23 32.15 -33.91 1.63
C VAL A 23 30.66 -34.11 1.91
N THR A 24 30.26 -35.15 2.63
CA THR A 24 28.84 -35.39 2.94
C THR A 24 28.26 -34.32 3.85
N VAL A 25 28.99 -33.90 4.89
CA VAL A 25 28.58 -32.80 5.77
C VAL A 25 28.47 -31.50 4.98
N THR A 26 29.44 -31.18 4.11
CA THR A 26 29.40 -29.97 3.29
C THR A 26 28.20 -29.98 2.34
N ALA A 27 27.92 -31.10 1.68
CA ALA A 27 26.77 -31.27 0.80
C ALA A 27 25.45 -31.10 1.56
N MET A 28 25.36 -31.65 2.77
CA MET A 28 24.19 -31.52 3.65
C MET A 28 23.97 -30.07 4.07
N VAL A 29 25.02 -29.35 4.49
CA VAL A 29 24.94 -27.94 4.88
C VAL A 29 24.52 -27.05 3.70
N LEU A 30 25.07 -27.27 2.52
CA LEU A 30 24.68 -26.52 1.31
C LEU A 30 23.23 -26.83 0.91
N GLY A 31 22.81 -28.09 1.02
CA GLY A 31 21.43 -28.51 0.79
C GLY A 31 20.46 -27.81 1.75
N ALA A 32 20.74 -27.89 3.05
CA ALA A 32 19.95 -27.23 4.09
C ALA A 32 19.89 -25.71 3.89
N SER A 33 21.00 -25.07 3.56
CA SER A 33 21.07 -23.62 3.31
C SER A 33 20.18 -23.19 2.13
N ARG A 34 20.17 -23.97 1.05
CA ARG A 34 19.31 -23.70 -0.12
C ARG A 34 17.83 -23.86 0.21
N VAL A 35 17.46 -24.87 1.00
CA VAL A 35 16.09 -25.09 1.44
C VAL A 35 15.63 -23.95 2.35
N ALA A 36 16.46 -23.56 3.32
CA ALA A 36 16.19 -22.44 4.21
C ALA A 36 15.99 -21.13 3.41
N ALA A 37 16.87 -20.84 2.45
CA ALA A 37 16.76 -19.65 1.61
C ALA A 37 15.45 -19.62 0.79
N ARG A 38 15.01 -20.77 0.27
CA ARG A 38 13.73 -20.90 -0.44
C ARG A 38 12.54 -20.69 0.50
N ALA A 39 12.58 -21.26 1.70
CA ALA A 39 11.53 -21.10 2.70
C ALA A 39 11.40 -19.63 3.13
N THR A 40 12.52 -18.94 3.37
CA THR A 40 12.51 -17.50 3.69
C THR A 40 11.97 -16.66 2.55
N ALA A 41 12.33 -16.98 1.30
CA ALA A 41 11.82 -16.27 0.12
C ALA A 41 10.29 -16.48 -0.04
N HIS A 42 9.80 -17.69 0.24
CA HIS A 42 8.36 -17.97 0.21
C HIS A 42 7.59 -17.19 1.29
N LEU A 43 8.08 -17.18 2.53
CA LEU A 43 7.46 -16.41 3.63
C LEU A 43 7.46 -14.91 3.35
N ALA A 44 8.55 -14.37 2.78
CA ALA A 44 8.62 -12.97 2.39
C ALA A 44 7.61 -12.62 1.28
N ALA A 45 7.47 -13.50 0.28
CA ALA A 45 6.48 -13.35 -0.79
C ALA A 45 5.05 -13.41 -0.24
N GLU A 46 4.76 -14.35 0.66
CA GLU A 46 3.44 -14.47 1.27
C GLU A 46 3.09 -13.22 2.10
N ARG A 47 4.01 -12.75 2.93
CA ARG A 47 3.83 -11.50 3.69
C ARG A 47 3.59 -10.31 2.77
N THR A 48 4.35 -10.21 1.67
CA THR A 48 4.20 -9.15 0.67
C THR A 48 2.80 -9.15 0.06
N ALA A 49 2.30 -10.34 -0.33
CA ALA A 49 0.97 -10.49 -0.89
C ALA A 49 -0.14 -10.16 0.12
N VAL A 50 -0.03 -10.63 1.36
CA VAL A 50 -1.00 -10.37 2.42
C VAL A 50 -1.05 -8.88 2.78
N VAL A 51 0.11 -8.24 2.96
CA VAL A 51 0.18 -6.80 3.27
C VAL A 51 -0.41 -5.97 2.13
N SER A 52 -0.03 -6.27 0.88
CA SER A 52 -0.55 -5.54 -0.28
C SER A 52 -2.07 -5.72 -0.44
N ALA A 53 -2.56 -6.95 -0.27
CA ALA A 53 -3.98 -7.23 -0.35
C ALA A 53 -4.77 -6.57 0.78
N SER A 54 -4.26 -6.60 2.01
CA SER A 54 -4.89 -5.94 3.16
C SER A 54 -4.95 -4.43 2.96
N PHE A 55 -3.84 -3.82 2.54
CA PHE A 55 -3.78 -2.39 2.26
C PHE A 55 -4.79 -2.00 1.19
N LEU A 56 -4.77 -2.67 0.03
CA LEU A 56 -5.66 -2.32 -1.08
C LEU A 56 -7.14 -2.57 -0.73
N ARG A 57 -7.47 -3.65 -0.02
CA ARG A 57 -8.85 -3.90 0.44
C ARG A 57 -9.33 -2.81 1.39
N HIS A 58 -8.47 -2.36 2.29
CA HIS A 58 -8.84 -1.31 3.24
C HIS A 58 -8.94 0.05 2.55
N ALA A 59 -7.96 0.40 1.72
CA ALA A 59 -7.95 1.65 0.95
C ALA A 59 -9.10 1.76 -0.05
N LEU A 60 -9.62 0.62 -0.54
CA LEU A 60 -10.68 0.56 -1.56
C LEU A 60 -11.99 -0.07 -1.03
N ALA A 61 -12.16 -0.19 0.29
CA ALA A 61 -13.34 -0.84 0.87
C ALA A 61 -14.67 -0.20 0.42
N GLU A 62 -14.66 1.13 0.26
CA GLU A 62 -15.78 1.93 -0.24
C GLU A 62 -15.47 2.58 -1.60
N GLY A 63 -14.42 2.13 -2.27
CA GLY A 63 -13.92 2.75 -3.50
C GLY A 63 -14.83 2.51 -4.70
N ALA A 64 -15.11 3.57 -5.45
CA ALA A 64 -15.67 3.50 -6.78
C ALA A 64 -14.59 3.66 -7.85
N TRP A 65 -14.90 3.35 -9.12
CA TRP A 65 -13.98 3.60 -10.23
C TRP A 65 -13.61 5.08 -10.41
N SER A 66 -14.42 6.01 -9.91
CA SER A 66 -14.09 7.43 -9.84
C SER A 66 -12.90 7.73 -8.91
N ASP A 67 -12.58 6.81 -8.01
CA ASP A 67 -11.62 7.01 -6.90
C ASP A 67 -10.28 6.35 -7.20
N VAL A 68 -10.22 5.64 -8.32
CA VAL A 68 -9.11 4.79 -8.70
C VAL A 68 -8.62 5.19 -10.09
N THR A 69 -7.39 5.68 -10.15
CA THR A 69 -6.68 5.87 -11.41
C THR A 69 -5.67 4.74 -11.58
N VAL A 70 -5.74 4.01 -12.69
CA VAL A 70 -4.83 2.90 -12.97
C VAL A 70 -3.87 3.32 -14.08
N ALA A 71 -2.58 3.29 -13.77
CA ALA A 71 -1.50 3.44 -14.73
C ALA A 71 -0.71 2.12 -14.83
N VAL A 72 0.24 2.07 -15.77
CA VAL A 72 1.08 0.87 -15.97
C VAL A 72 1.84 0.54 -14.69
N ASP A 73 2.48 1.51 -14.05
CA ASP A 73 3.35 1.33 -12.89
C ASP A 73 2.74 1.82 -11.57
N SER A 74 1.52 2.34 -11.57
CA SER A 74 0.90 2.87 -10.35
C SER A 74 -0.62 2.75 -10.32
N ILE A 75 -1.16 2.81 -9.11
CA ILE A 75 -2.59 2.98 -8.83
C ILE A 75 -2.72 4.21 -7.94
N GLY A 76 -3.40 5.25 -8.42
CA GLY A 76 -3.87 6.33 -7.57
C GLY A 76 -5.16 5.90 -6.87
N VAL A 77 -5.22 6.09 -5.56
CA VAL A 77 -6.39 5.81 -4.72
C VAL A 77 -6.70 7.04 -3.87
N ALA A 78 -7.97 7.39 -3.73
CA ALA A 78 -8.40 8.45 -2.82
C ALA A 78 -8.75 7.85 -1.46
N ARG A 79 -7.85 7.94 -0.46
CA ARG A 79 -8.08 7.35 0.87
C ARG A 79 -9.00 8.26 1.68
N PRO A 80 -10.13 7.77 2.24
CA PRO A 80 -10.95 8.59 3.12
C PRO A 80 -10.17 8.95 4.39
N VAL A 81 -10.10 10.25 4.69
CA VAL A 81 -9.54 10.80 5.93
C VAL A 81 -10.66 10.98 6.96
N GLY A 82 -11.81 11.44 6.47
CA GLY A 82 -13.02 11.56 7.24
C GLY A 82 -14.12 12.26 6.47
N GLU A 83 -15.27 12.40 7.12
CA GLU A 83 -16.44 13.05 6.55
C GLU A 83 -17.23 13.79 7.62
N ALA A 84 -17.95 14.82 7.22
CA ALA A 84 -18.81 15.59 8.12
C ALA A 84 -19.94 16.31 7.40
N ALA A 85 -21.00 16.58 8.15
CA ALA A 85 -22.01 17.55 7.78
C ALA A 85 -21.42 18.97 7.70
N LEU A 86 -21.86 19.72 6.69
CA LEU A 86 -21.67 21.16 6.62
C LEU A 86 -22.68 21.87 7.51
N CYS A 87 -22.21 22.85 8.28
CA CYS A 87 -23.10 23.76 9.02
C CYS A 87 -23.24 25.13 8.34
N ALA A 88 -22.32 25.48 7.44
CA ALA A 88 -22.42 26.64 6.57
C ALA A 88 -21.51 26.46 5.34
N ALA A 89 -21.88 27.11 4.25
CA ALA A 89 -21.07 27.24 3.05
C ALA A 89 -21.19 28.67 2.52
N GLY A 90 -20.08 29.28 2.11
CA GLY A 90 -20.06 30.66 1.62
C GLY A 90 -18.84 30.93 0.75
N GLY A 91 -19.07 31.29 -0.51
CA GLY A 91 -17.99 31.53 -1.48
C GLY A 91 -17.02 30.33 -1.58
N THR A 92 -15.76 30.59 -1.27
CA THR A 92 -14.65 29.62 -1.25
C THR A 92 -14.41 29.00 0.14
N HIS A 93 -15.39 29.07 1.05
CA HIS A 93 -15.27 28.54 2.39
C HIS A 93 -16.41 27.58 2.75
N LEU A 94 -16.05 26.52 3.46
CA LEU A 94 -16.95 25.52 4.02
C LEU A 94 -16.71 25.40 5.53
N TRP A 95 -17.78 25.30 6.32
CA TRP A 95 -17.71 25.06 7.75
C TRP A 95 -18.20 23.65 8.06
N LEU A 96 -17.27 22.81 8.52
CA LEU A 96 -17.53 21.43 8.92
C LEU A 96 -17.70 21.42 10.43
N ARG A 97 -18.87 20.97 10.90
CA ARG A 97 -19.13 20.88 12.34
C ARG A 97 -18.26 19.77 12.94
N ARG A 98 -17.46 20.09 13.96
CA ARG A 98 -16.51 19.12 14.55
C ARG A 98 -17.21 17.93 15.21
N SER A 99 -18.40 18.16 15.77
CA SER A 99 -19.17 17.09 16.43
C SER A 99 -19.80 16.09 15.46
N SER A 100 -19.86 16.39 14.16
CA SER A 100 -20.31 15.46 13.12
C SER A 100 -19.15 14.87 12.31
N TRP A 101 -17.92 15.06 12.76
CA TRP A 101 -16.75 14.51 12.09
C TRP A 101 -16.57 13.04 12.40
N PHE A 102 -16.51 12.24 11.34
CA PHE A 102 -16.16 10.83 11.39
C PHE A 102 -14.88 10.65 10.58
N GLY A 103 -13.73 10.62 11.25
CA GLY A 103 -12.43 10.50 10.59
C GLY A 103 -11.27 10.35 11.56
N ASP A 104 -10.13 9.96 11.01
CA ASP A 104 -8.94 9.58 11.80
C ASP A 104 -8.18 10.80 12.36
N ARG A 105 -8.32 11.96 11.71
CA ARG A 105 -7.60 13.19 12.05
C ARG A 105 -8.30 14.43 11.48
N ALA A 106 -7.86 15.62 11.87
CA ALA A 106 -8.31 16.86 11.26
C ALA A 106 -7.88 16.96 9.77
N PRO A 107 -8.64 17.70 8.93
CA PRO A 107 -8.26 17.99 7.55
C PRO A 107 -6.94 18.78 7.48
N ASP A 108 -6.21 18.60 6.39
CA ASP A 108 -4.88 19.19 6.19
C ASP A 108 -4.72 19.72 4.76
N PRO A 109 -4.52 21.04 4.58
CA PRO A 109 -4.55 21.66 3.26
C PRO A 109 -3.37 21.24 2.37
N THR A 110 -2.30 20.67 2.91
CA THR A 110 -1.12 20.31 2.09
C THR A 110 -1.23 18.94 1.45
N ARG A 111 -2.17 18.10 1.90
CA ARG A 111 -2.29 16.69 1.47
C ARG A 111 -3.71 16.25 1.16
N ASP A 112 -4.71 16.95 1.66
CA ASP A 112 -6.09 16.52 1.58
C ASP A 112 -6.87 17.28 0.48
N HIS A 113 -7.84 16.58 -0.05
CA HIS A 113 -8.79 17.05 -1.05
C HIS A 113 -10.21 16.88 -0.52
N LEU A 114 -11.11 17.71 -1.02
CA LEU A 114 -12.54 17.63 -0.76
C LEU A 114 -13.22 16.88 -1.88
N ARG A 115 -14.10 15.96 -1.51
CA ARG A 115 -15.14 15.47 -2.37
C ARG A 115 -16.48 16.01 -1.91
N LEU A 116 -17.14 16.68 -2.84
CA LEU A 116 -18.37 17.41 -2.62
C LEU A 116 -19.49 16.73 -3.40
N TRP A 117 -20.61 16.45 -2.74
CA TRP A 117 -21.84 16.00 -3.41
C TRP A 117 -22.83 17.16 -3.46
N PRO A 118 -23.25 17.61 -4.66
CA PRO A 118 -24.28 18.64 -4.77
C PRO A 118 -25.65 18.08 -4.36
N ASP A 119 -26.51 18.90 -3.72
CA ASP A 119 -27.84 18.48 -3.23
C ASP A 119 -28.75 17.86 -4.32
N SER A 120 -28.53 18.22 -5.58
CA SER A 120 -29.38 17.80 -6.70
C SER A 120 -28.62 17.04 -7.80
N GLY A 121 -27.37 16.62 -7.56
CA GLY A 121 -26.55 15.97 -8.58
C GLY A 121 -25.97 14.65 -8.12
N THR A 122 -25.77 13.74 -9.07
CA THR A 122 -25.09 12.46 -8.82
C THR A 122 -23.57 12.56 -8.96
N VAL A 123 -23.08 13.62 -9.63
CA VAL A 123 -21.65 13.81 -9.90
C VAL A 123 -21.00 14.55 -8.74
N SER A 124 -20.08 13.86 -8.06
CA SER A 124 -19.22 14.50 -7.08
C SER A 124 -18.15 15.36 -7.72
N ALA A 125 -17.81 16.48 -7.10
CA ALA A 125 -16.68 17.33 -7.50
C ALA A 125 -15.52 17.15 -6.53
N ASP A 126 -14.32 16.94 -7.08
CA ASP A 126 -13.07 16.88 -6.32
C ASP A 126 -12.38 18.24 -6.36
N GLU A 127 -12.07 18.79 -5.19
CA GLU A 127 -11.47 20.13 -5.04
C GLU A 127 -10.27 20.08 -4.07
N ALA A 128 -9.24 20.87 -4.34
CA ALA A 128 -8.13 21.02 -3.41
C ALA A 128 -8.56 21.86 -2.19
N ILE A 129 -8.10 21.46 -1.00
CA ILE A 129 -8.20 22.28 0.21
C ILE A 129 -7.08 23.30 0.18
N THR A 130 -7.40 24.59 0.35
CA THR A 130 -6.42 25.68 0.30
C THR A 130 -6.03 26.22 1.67
N ASP A 131 -6.90 26.05 2.67
CA ASP A 131 -6.65 26.45 4.06
C ASP A 131 -7.51 25.61 5.01
N VAL A 132 -7.04 25.41 6.24
CA VAL A 132 -7.80 24.77 7.32
C VAL A 132 -7.60 25.56 8.61
N THR A 133 -8.66 26.19 9.09
CA THR A 133 -8.65 26.97 10.32
C THR A 133 -9.73 26.52 11.29
N GLY A 134 -9.51 26.72 12.59
CA GLY A 134 -10.56 26.53 13.59
C GLY A 134 -11.54 27.70 13.56
N ASP A 135 -12.84 27.42 13.63
CA ASP A 135 -13.88 28.45 13.58
C ASP A 135 -15.15 27.97 14.31
N VAL A 136 -16.25 28.70 14.17
CA VAL A 136 -17.57 28.35 14.68
C VAL A 136 -18.62 28.33 13.57
N CYS A 137 -19.57 27.41 13.70
CA CYS A 137 -20.80 27.41 12.91
C CYS A 137 -21.68 28.62 13.26
N PRO A 138 -22.68 28.98 12.43
CA PRO A 138 -23.61 30.08 12.73
C PRO A 138 -24.40 29.92 14.04
N ASP A 139 -24.55 28.70 14.54
CA ASP A 139 -25.17 28.38 15.83
C ASP A 139 -24.19 28.39 17.01
N GLY A 140 -22.94 28.79 16.78
CA GLY A 140 -21.87 28.85 17.79
C GLY A 140 -21.13 27.53 18.04
N ALA A 141 -21.51 26.43 17.39
CA ALA A 141 -20.84 25.15 17.58
C ALA A 141 -19.41 25.17 16.98
N PRO A 142 -18.41 24.50 17.59
CA PRO A 142 -17.06 24.42 17.04
C PRO A 142 -17.02 23.78 15.65
N ALA A 143 -16.26 24.40 14.74
CA ALA A 143 -16.12 23.99 13.35
C ALA A 143 -14.65 23.96 12.90
N TRP A 144 -14.40 23.28 11.78
CA TRP A 144 -13.28 23.63 10.90
C TRP A 144 -13.80 24.46 9.75
N ARG A 145 -13.14 25.57 9.47
CA ARG A 145 -13.34 26.32 8.25
C ARG A 145 -12.30 25.87 7.23
N LEU A 146 -12.76 25.35 6.10
CA LEU A 146 -11.91 24.94 4.99
C LEU A 146 -11.98 25.97 3.88
N GLY A 147 -10.81 26.37 3.37
CA GLY A 147 -10.69 27.05 2.08
C GLY A 147 -10.72 26.04 0.94
N ARG A 148 -11.34 26.40 -0.18
CA ARG A 148 -11.40 25.56 -1.39
C ARG A 148 -11.10 26.37 -2.66
N ALA A 149 -10.59 25.69 -3.68
CA ALA A 149 -10.18 26.31 -4.93
C ALA A 149 -11.34 26.68 -5.86
N ALA A 150 -12.46 25.95 -5.81
CA ALA A 150 -13.62 26.19 -6.67
C ALA A 150 -14.89 26.45 -5.86
N THR A 151 -15.90 27.06 -6.48
CA THR A 151 -17.17 27.43 -5.85
C THR A 151 -18.32 26.52 -6.27
N THR A 152 -18.05 25.23 -6.48
CA THR A 152 -19.08 24.27 -6.87
C THR A 152 -20.20 24.26 -5.82
N ALA A 153 -21.44 24.14 -6.26
CA ALA A 153 -22.56 23.96 -5.34
C ALA A 153 -22.31 22.73 -4.47
N VAL A 154 -22.48 22.88 -3.15
CA VAL A 154 -22.19 21.82 -2.19
C VAL A 154 -23.46 21.49 -1.46
N GLY A 155 -23.73 20.19 -1.32
CA GLY A 155 -24.81 19.72 -0.48
C GLY A 155 -24.44 19.65 1.00
N GLY A 156 -25.29 19.03 1.79
CA GLY A 156 -25.13 18.99 3.26
C GLY A 156 -23.95 18.18 3.80
N TRP A 157 -23.21 17.42 2.98
CA TRP A 157 -22.16 16.51 3.43
C TRP A 157 -20.90 16.61 2.56
N VAL A 158 -19.73 16.50 3.21
CA VAL A 158 -18.43 16.51 2.53
C VAL A 158 -17.56 15.38 3.03
N ARG A 159 -16.75 14.82 2.14
CA ARG A 159 -15.73 13.83 2.46
C ARG A 159 -14.36 14.41 2.16
N VAL A 160 -13.43 14.23 3.09
CA VAL A 160 -12.04 14.62 2.95
C VAL A 160 -11.25 13.37 2.58
N LEU A 161 -10.46 13.48 1.52
CA LEU A 161 -9.72 12.41 0.90
C LEU A 161 -8.23 12.76 0.86
N GLU A 162 -7.36 11.78 1.11
CA GLU A 162 -5.92 11.89 0.92
C GLU A 162 -5.54 11.11 -0.34
N PRO A 163 -5.22 11.79 -1.47
CA PRO A 163 -4.77 11.11 -2.67
C PRO A 163 -3.46 10.37 -2.37
N THR A 164 -3.48 9.07 -2.53
CA THR A 164 -2.31 8.21 -2.33
C THR A 164 -2.05 7.46 -3.61
N THR A 165 -0.79 7.43 -4.06
CA THR A 165 -0.38 6.62 -5.19
C THR A 165 0.40 5.40 -4.69
N VAL A 166 -0.14 4.21 -4.95
CA VAL A 166 0.62 2.97 -4.87
C VAL A 166 1.47 2.88 -6.14
N ARG A 167 2.79 2.93 -6.00
CA ARG A 167 3.71 2.91 -7.13
C ARG A 167 4.68 1.74 -7.07
N ARG A 168 4.96 1.16 -8.22
CA ARG A 168 6.07 0.23 -8.44
C ARG A 168 7.34 1.02 -8.68
N TYR A 169 8.38 0.70 -7.93
CA TYR A 169 9.69 1.32 -8.09
C TYR A 169 10.80 0.29 -7.91
N ARG A 170 11.99 0.59 -8.42
CA ARG A 170 13.12 -0.35 -8.40
C ARG A 170 14.15 0.02 -7.35
N VAL A 171 14.64 -0.99 -6.66
CA VAL A 171 15.81 -0.90 -5.78
C VAL A 171 16.75 -2.06 -6.13
N GLY A 172 17.86 -1.75 -6.78
CA GLY A 172 18.77 -2.76 -7.33
C GLY A 172 18.10 -3.61 -8.41
N SER A 173 18.14 -4.93 -8.26
CA SER A 173 17.53 -5.91 -9.18
C SER A 173 16.10 -6.29 -8.82
N SER A 174 15.51 -5.64 -7.81
CA SER A 174 14.17 -5.96 -7.31
C SER A 174 13.21 -4.80 -7.51
N GLU A 175 11.94 -5.13 -7.73
CA GLU A 175 10.84 -4.17 -7.76
C GLU A 175 10.13 -4.16 -6.39
N TRP A 176 9.61 -3.01 -6.00
CA TRP A 176 8.95 -2.78 -4.73
C TRP A 176 7.66 -1.99 -4.96
N LEU A 177 6.69 -2.21 -4.09
CA LEU A 177 5.53 -1.34 -3.94
C LEU A 177 5.81 -0.34 -2.84
N GLY A 178 5.49 0.91 -3.13
CA GLY A 178 5.53 1.97 -2.14
C GLY A 178 4.36 2.94 -2.29
N LEU A 179 4.17 3.74 -1.25
CA LEU A 179 3.21 4.82 -1.22
C LEU A 179 3.91 6.13 -1.55
N SER A 180 3.24 6.98 -2.31
CA SER A 180 3.67 8.35 -2.59
C SER A 180 2.45 9.26 -2.62
N ASP A 181 2.61 10.46 -2.07
CA ASP A 181 1.67 11.58 -2.19
C ASP A 181 1.98 12.45 -3.43
N GLY A 182 2.90 12.00 -4.29
CA GLY A 182 3.36 12.73 -5.47
C GLY A 182 4.51 13.71 -5.22
N SER A 183 4.80 14.08 -3.97
CA SER A 183 5.80 15.08 -3.60
C SER A 183 6.95 14.52 -2.74
N ALA A 184 6.68 13.48 -1.95
CA ALA A 184 7.62 12.86 -1.04
C ALA A 184 8.32 11.62 -1.64
N PRO A 185 9.48 11.21 -1.09
CA PRO A 185 10.11 9.94 -1.41
C PRO A 185 9.13 8.78 -1.23
N VAL A 186 9.18 7.81 -2.16
CA VAL A 186 8.32 6.64 -2.12
C VAL A 186 8.61 5.81 -0.85
N GLN A 187 7.60 5.65 0.02
CA GLN A 187 7.74 4.84 1.21
C GLN A 187 7.50 3.36 0.87
N PRO A 188 8.52 2.46 0.99
CA PRO A 188 8.32 1.03 0.77
C PRO A 188 7.28 0.46 1.73
N PHE A 189 6.41 -0.42 1.24
CA PHE A 189 5.56 -1.25 2.11
C PHE A 189 5.48 -2.73 1.69
N ALA A 190 5.81 -3.08 0.44
CA ALA A 190 5.73 -4.45 -0.05
C ALA A 190 6.83 -4.76 -1.07
N GLY A 191 7.47 -5.93 -0.97
CA GLY A 191 8.54 -6.40 -1.85
C GLY A 191 9.51 -7.35 -1.14
N PRO A 192 10.50 -7.93 -1.87
CA PRO A 192 10.81 -7.68 -3.28
C PRO A 192 9.90 -8.43 -4.26
N LEU A 193 9.70 -7.84 -5.43
CA LEU A 193 8.94 -8.36 -6.57
C LEU A 193 9.87 -8.62 -7.78
N LEU A 194 9.45 -9.50 -8.68
CA LEU A 194 10.11 -9.71 -9.97
C LEU A 194 9.84 -8.51 -10.89
N VAL A 195 10.94 -7.98 -11.42
CA VAL A 195 10.95 -6.74 -12.21
C VAL A 195 10.05 -6.87 -13.44
N GLY A 196 9.14 -5.90 -13.61
CA GLY A 196 8.29 -5.79 -14.80
C GLY A 196 7.21 -6.86 -14.94
N ALA A 197 7.10 -7.79 -14.00
CA ALA A 197 6.14 -8.89 -14.08
C ALA A 197 4.84 -8.59 -13.33
N SER A 198 4.88 -7.74 -12.30
CA SER A 198 3.67 -7.29 -11.62
C SER A 198 2.85 -6.35 -12.52
N ARG A 199 1.53 -6.36 -12.39
CA ARG A 199 0.64 -5.52 -13.20
C ARG A 199 -0.57 -5.02 -12.42
N PHE A 200 -1.04 -3.85 -12.82
CA PHE A 200 -2.31 -3.27 -12.41
C PHE A 200 -3.19 -3.14 -13.65
N ALA A 201 -4.43 -3.60 -13.57
CA ALA A 201 -5.35 -3.54 -14.69
C ALA A 201 -6.78 -3.38 -14.21
N ARG A 202 -7.57 -2.66 -15.00
CA ARG A 202 -9.03 -2.71 -14.90
C ARG A 202 -9.53 -3.88 -15.75
N ILE A 203 -10.19 -4.85 -15.12
CA ILE A 203 -10.78 -6.00 -15.81
C ILE A 203 -12.26 -6.05 -15.43
N GLY A 204 -13.12 -5.65 -16.38
CA GLY A 204 -14.55 -5.48 -16.12
C GLY A 204 -14.80 -4.44 -15.03
N GLY A 205 -15.54 -4.86 -13.98
CA GLY A 205 -15.85 -4.03 -12.81
C GLY A 205 -14.82 -4.11 -11.67
N ALA A 206 -13.73 -4.87 -11.83
CA ALA A 206 -12.75 -5.09 -10.77
C ALA A 206 -11.35 -4.52 -11.09
N LEU A 207 -10.69 -4.02 -10.06
CA LEU A 207 -9.26 -3.75 -10.09
C LEU A 207 -8.51 -5.06 -9.89
N GLN A 208 -7.76 -5.46 -10.93
CA GLN A 208 -6.85 -6.60 -10.88
C GLN A 208 -5.45 -6.11 -10.53
N VAL A 209 -4.88 -6.69 -9.48
CA VAL A 209 -3.49 -6.49 -9.06
C VAL A 209 -2.81 -7.84 -9.05
N ASP A 210 -1.89 -8.05 -9.98
CA ASP A 210 -1.08 -9.27 -10.02
C ASP A 210 0.34 -8.95 -9.57
N LEU A 211 0.75 -9.59 -8.49
CA LEU A 211 2.08 -9.47 -7.90
C LEU A 211 2.89 -10.70 -8.29
N VAL A 212 3.96 -10.49 -9.04
CA VAL A 212 4.83 -11.59 -9.46
C VAL A 212 6.08 -11.59 -8.58
N MET A 213 6.26 -12.68 -7.85
CA MET A 213 7.31 -12.85 -6.85
C MET A 213 8.15 -14.09 -7.18
N PRO A 214 9.34 -14.27 -6.58
CA PRO A 214 10.15 -15.46 -6.82
C PRO A 214 9.44 -16.79 -6.53
N ALA A 215 8.46 -16.78 -5.62
CA ALA A 215 7.66 -17.95 -5.26
C ALA A 215 6.43 -18.20 -6.18
N GLY A 216 6.15 -17.30 -7.12
CA GLY A 216 5.02 -17.38 -8.05
C GLY A 216 4.21 -16.09 -8.14
N THR A 217 3.08 -16.17 -8.85
CA THR A 217 2.15 -15.05 -9.05
C THR A 217 1.02 -15.09 -8.03
N ARG A 218 0.69 -13.94 -7.44
CA ARG A 218 -0.50 -13.74 -6.61
C ARG A 218 -1.39 -12.67 -7.23
N GLY A 219 -2.58 -13.07 -7.65
CA GLY A 219 -3.59 -12.15 -8.14
C GLY A 219 -4.54 -11.73 -7.03
N LEU A 220 -4.89 -10.45 -7.03
CA LEU A 220 -5.93 -9.86 -6.21
C LEU A 220 -6.94 -9.21 -7.15
N SER A 221 -8.21 -9.58 -6.99
CA SER A 221 -9.32 -8.95 -7.69
C SER A 221 -10.17 -8.20 -6.66
N LEU A 222 -10.30 -6.89 -6.83
CA LEU A 222 -11.07 -6.02 -5.95
C LEU A 222 -12.27 -5.49 -6.73
N PRO A 223 -13.50 -5.93 -6.40
CA PRO A 223 -14.68 -5.33 -7.00
C PRO A 223 -14.75 -3.87 -6.58
N LEU A 224 -14.93 -2.97 -7.55
CA LEU A 224 -15.15 -1.56 -7.29
C LEU A 224 -16.59 -1.21 -7.65
N GLY A 225 -17.18 -0.31 -6.86
CA GLY A 225 -18.51 0.22 -7.17
C GLY A 225 -18.51 0.97 -8.50
N THR A 226 -19.68 1.06 -9.14
CA THR A 226 -19.87 1.90 -10.33
C THR A 226 -19.83 3.40 -10.02
N GLY A 227 -19.76 3.76 -8.73
CA GLY A 227 -20.04 5.11 -8.25
C GLY A 227 -21.55 5.41 -8.29
N PRO A 228 -22.01 6.40 -7.50
CA PRO A 228 -23.29 7.06 -7.74
C PRO A 228 -23.31 7.82 -9.08
#